data_AF-A0A286TUS0-F1
#
_entry.id   AF-A0A286TUS0-F1
#
_cell.length_a   1.000
_cell.length_b   1.000
_cell.length_c   1.000
_cell.angle_alpha   90.00
_cell.angle_beta   90.00
_cell.angle_gamma   90.00
#
_symmetry.space_group_name_H-M   'P 1'
#
loop_
_entity.id
_entity.type
_entity.pdbx_description
1 polymer ?
#
loop_
_entity_poly.entity_id
_entity_poly.type
_entity_poly.pdbx_seq_one_letter_code
_entity_poly.pdbx_strand_id
1 'polypeptide(L)'
;MISVSKKNIDKQMAKDYRNLAIDIRVPPGQTRSGFIFTRLDFGTKVVSVVLFGPKKVRSLVFYITVPGLKLDYQDANFDELYKKEELIVFDEEKKFREMLTNFQCCTKNENETKDGDPLNIVLIGSRNELFGALARVGWDETEAVTFSTALKTAKAFFSGDMYMNAPISPQYLFGRTQDVALQKGRDSIHERNHLRLWLSPWIYMGKNVWIGQISRDIGIRLTTGVWNLTTHEIDPEVDDSRDYLISDIMSVQGLSKLGFVKGVGESTPENPREILLGDEYWTDGLRAVMLLSEKPVAMDKVSFFIWDFKMKEAKEVIERMGREVLSNP
;
A
#
# COMPACT_ATOMS: atom_id res chain seq x y z
N MET A 1 35.19 36.91 11.57
CA MET A 1 35.24 35.92 12.68
C MET A 1 33.88 35.26 12.76
N ILE A 2 33.65 33.96 12.60
CA ILE A 2 34.49 32.79 12.33
C ILE A 2 33.72 31.99 11.27
N SER A 3 34.30 31.83 10.08
CA SER A 3 33.86 30.82 9.11
C SER A 3 34.39 29.47 9.62
N VAL A 4 33.58 28.76 10.42
CA VAL A 4 33.89 27.36 10.69
C VAL A 4 33.54 26.59 9.42
N SER A 5 34.58 26.14 8.71
CA SER A 5 34.48 25.29 7.53
C SER A 5 33.51 24.13 7.79
N LYS A 6 32.36 24.12 7.10
CA LYS A 6 31.33 23.06 7.16
C LYS A 6 31.95 21.66 7.11
N LYS A 7 33.03 21.49 6.34
CA LYS A 7 33.84 20.26 6.22
C LYS A 7 34.30 19.65 7.54
N ASN A 8 34.64 20.44 8.56
CA ASN A 8 35.12 19.89 9.85
C ASN A 8 33.97 19.46 10.76
N ILE A 9 32.84 20.17 10.71
CA ILE A 9 31.61 19.79 11.44
C ILE A 9 31.05 18.50 10.85
N ASP A 10 30.99 18.40 9.51
CA ASP A 10 30.51 17.21 8.82
C ASP A 10 31.37 15.98 9.12
N LYS A 11 32.69 16.14 9.23
CA LYS A 11 33.62 15.07 9.62
C LYS A 11 33.42 14.61 11.06
N GLN A 12 33.19 15.54 11.98
CA GLN A 12 32.95 15.21 13.38
C GLN A 12 31.62 14.48 13.54
N MET A 13 30.54 14.99 12.93
CA MET A 13 29.25 14.31 12.89
C MET A 13 29.35 12.90 12.28
N ALA A 14 30.06 12.74 11.17
CA ALA A 14 30.26 11.43 10.55
C ALA A 14 31.02 10.45 11.46
N LYS A 15 31.96 10.95 12.27
CA LYS A 15 32.67 10.14 13.26
C LYS A 15 31.76 9.75 14.42
N ASP A 16 30.94 10.67 14.91
CA ASP A 16 30.00 10.43 16.00
C ASP A 16 28.92 9.42 15.60
N TYR A 17 28.38 9.52 14.38
CA TYR A 17 27.46 8.50 13.85
C TYR A 17 28.10 7.11 13.79
N ARG A 18 29.36 6.99 13.36
CA ARG A 18 30.04 5.68 13.33
C ARG A 18 30.27 5.10 14.73
N ASN A 19 30.59 5.95 15.71
CA ASN A 19 30.86 5.50 17.08
C ASN A 19 29.59 5.08 17.82
N LEU A 20 28.45 5.71 17.51
CA LEU A 20 27.16 5.40 18.12
C LEU A 20 26.39 4.30 17.38
N ALA A 21 26.74 4.04 16.11
CA ALA A 21 26.08 3.02 15.32
C ALA A 21 26.22 1.64 15.97
N ILE A 22 25.15 0.84 15.90
CA ILE A 22 25.20 -0.55 16.34
C ILE A 22 26.17 -1.36 15.47
N ASP A 23 27.04 -2.16 16.11
CA ASP A 23 27.83 -3.15 15.39
C ASP A 23 26.89 -4.27 14.90
N ILE A 24 26.76 -4.39 13.58
CA ILE A 24 25.88 -5.36 12.93
C ILE A 24 26.33 -6.81 13.14
N ARG A 25 27.55 -7.04 13.63
CA ARG A 25 28.03 -8.38 14.00
C ARG A 25 27.73 -8.67 15.47
N VAL A 26 26.89 -9.69 15.70
CA VAL A 26 26.57 -10.20 17.04
C VAL A 26 27.27 -11.55 17.24
N PRO A 27 28.34 -11.63 18.07
CA PRO A 27 29.01 -12.90 18.34
C PRO A 27 28.11 -13.91 19.08
N PRO A 28 28.41 -15.22 18.99
CA PRO A 28 27.66 -16.25 19.71
C PRO A 28 27.56 -15.96 21.22
N GLY A 29 26.35 -16.04 21.77
CA GLY A 29 26.08 -15.85 23.19
C GLY A 29 26.21 -14.41 23.70
N GLN A 30 26.46 -13.44 22.81
CA GLN A 30 26.59 -12.03 23.18
C GLN A 30 25.38 -11.22 22.74
N THR A 31 25.17 -10.10 23.44
CA THR A 31 24.21 -9.06 23.06
C THR A 31 24.97 -7.84 22.57
N ARG A 32 24.37 -7.10 21.63
CA ARG A 32 24.86 -5.81 21.13
C ARG A 32 23.73 -4.78 21.22
N SER A 33 24.11 -3.54 21.47
CA SER A 33 23.20 -2.39 21.54
C SER A 33 23.89 -1.21 20.86
N GLY A 34 23.09 -0.33 20.24
CA GLY A 34 23.59 0.87 19.58
C GLY A 34 22.46 1.54 18.81
N PHE A 35 22.80 2.52 17.97
CA PHE A 35 21.84 3.30 17.19
C PHE A 35 21.80 2.86 15.72
N ILE A 36 20.63 2.94 15.11
CA ILE A 36 20.45 2.88 13.66
C ILE A 36 20.02 4.27 13.21
N PHE A 37 20.82 4.89 12.36
CA PHE A 37 20.52 6.22 11.83
C PHE A 37 19.74 6.07 10.52
N THR A 38 18.61 6.75 10.43
CA THR A 38 17.77 6.79 9.23
C THR A 38 17.48 8.25 8.88
N ARG A 39 16.94 8.51 7.70
CA ARG A 39 16.41 9.84 7.38
C ARG A 39 15.24 10.15 8.30
N LEU A 40 15.09 11.43 8.67
CA LEU A 40 13.91 11.88 9.37
C LEU A 40 12.71 11.63 8.46
N ASP A 41 11.80 10.84 8.98
CA ASP A 41 10.55 10.50 8.33
C ASP A 41 9.52 10.35 9.44
N PHE A 42 8.41 11.04 9.27
CA PHE A 42 7.40 11.20 10.32
C PHE A 42 6.31 10.14 10.15
N GLY A 43 5.62 9.76 11.23
CA GLY A 43 4.63 8.69 11.19
C GLY A 43 5.20 7.36 11.68
N THR A 44 4.90 6.23 11.03
CA THR A 44 5.45 4.94 11.44
C THR A 44 6.67 4.54 10.61
N LYS A 45 7.83 4.56 11.25
CA LYS A 45 9.06 4.06 10.66
C LYS A 45 9.15 2.55 10.83
N VAL A 46 9.20 1.82 9.71
CA VAL A 46 9.36 0.38 9.74
C VAL A 46 10.82 0.00 9.55
N VAL A 47 11.33 -0.77 10.50
CA VAL A 47 12.72 -1.25 10.51
C VAL A 47 12.68 -2.77 10.41
N SER A 48 12.96 -3.28 9.21
CA SER A 48 13.16 -4.72 9.01
C SER A 48 14.59 -5.10 9.37
N VAL A 49 14.74 -6.05 10.28
CA VAL A 49 16.02 -6.61 10.73
C VAL A 49 16.08 -8.07 10.32
N VAL A 50 16.99 -8.38 9.40
CA VAL A 50 17.27 -9.75 8.97
C VAL A 50 18.59 -10.20 9.62
N LEU A 51 18.49 -11.23 10.46
CA LEU A 51 19.61 -11.87 11.12
C LEU A 51 20.06 -13.09 10.32
N PHE A 52 21.27 -13.05 9.78
CA PHE A 52 21.90 -14.15 9.06
C PHE A 52 22.78 -14.96 10.01
N GLY A 53 22.45 -16.24 10.20
CA GLY A 53 23.29 -17.21 10.89
C GLY A 53 23.72 -18.35 9.95
N PRO A 54 24.74 -19.15 10.32
CA PRO A 54 25.30 -20.18 9.44
C PRO A 54 24.31 -21.22 8.90
N LYS A 55 23.20 -21.46 9.63
CA LYS A 55 22.17 -22.46 9.27
C LYS A 55 20.74 -21.92 9.31
N LYS A 56 20.56 -20.65 9.67
CA LYS A 56 19.21 -20.08 9.88
C LYS A 56 19.22 -18.59 9.60
N VAL A 57 18.20 -18.14 8.89
CA VAL A 57 17.86 -16.73 8.77
C VAL A 57 16.66 -16.45 9.68
N ARG A 58 16.68 -15.34 10.40
CA ARG A 58 15.51 -14.84 11.15
C ARG A 58 15.21 -13.42 10.69
N SER A 59 13.96 -13.14 10.37
CA SER A 59 13.48 -11.79 10.08
C SER A 59 12.64 -11.28 11.24
N LEU A 60 12.87 -10.02 11.62
CA LEU A 60 12.11 -9.28 12.61
C LEU A 60 11.71 -7.95 11.96
N VAL A 61 10.52 -7.45 12.28
CA VAL A 61 10.05 -6.15 11.79
C VAL A 61 9.65 -5.34 12.99
N PHE A 62 10.24 -4.15 13.14
CA PHE A 62 9.92 -3.19 14.18
C PHE A 62 9.12 -2.04 13.58
N TYR A 63 8.05 -1.63 14.24
CA TYR A 63 7.27 -0.45 13.90
C TYR A 63 7.58 0.60 14.97
N ILE A 64 8.20 1.71 14.55
CA ILE A 64 8.64 2.78 15.44
C ILE A 64 7.84 4.03 15.11
N THR A 65 6.99 4.47 16.04
CA THR A 65 6.28 5.73 15.91
C THR A 65 7.26 6.89 16.04
N VAL A 66 7.37 7.73 15.00
CA VAL A 66 8.13 8.98 15.01
C VAL A 66 7.15 10.13 15.27
N PRO A 67 7.21 10.76 16.46
CA PRO A 67 6.30 11.86 16.82
C PRO A 67 6.45 13.04 15.86
N GLY A 68 5.34 13.68 15.49
CA GLY A 68 5.32 14.85 14.59
C GLY A 68 4.25 14.76 13.51
N LEU A 69 3.78 13.56 13.20
CA LEU A 69 2.60 13.30 12.38
C LEU A 69 1.47 12.75 13.27
N LYS A 70 0.23 13.19 13.04
CA LYS A 70 -0.96 12.55 13.61
C LYS A 70 -1.49 11.58 12.54
N LEU A 71 -1.34 10.27 12.79
CA LEU A 71 -1.61 9.19 11.84
C LEU A 71 -3.08 8.77 11.85
N ASP A 72 -3.66 8.53 10.66
CA ASP A 72 -5.07 8.19 10.45
C ASP A 72 -5.57 6.96 11.23
N TYR A 73 -4.74 5.94 11.39
CA TYR A 73 -5.18 4.64 11.93
C TYR A 73 -4.88 4.45 13.42
N GLN A 74 -4.21 5.39 14.09
CA GLN A 74 -4.02 5.28 15.56
C GLN A 74 -5.34 5.44 16.32
N ASP A 75 -6.39 5.98 15.68
CA ASP A 75 -7.74 6.13 16.24
C ASP A 75 -8.74 5.07 15.73
N ALA A 76 -8.36 4.21 14.76
CA ALA A 76 -9.26 3.19 14.20
C ALA A 76 -9.11 1.87 14.96
N ASN A 77 -10.10 1.54 15.81
CA ASN A 77 -10.20 0.22 16.41
C ASN A 77 -10.71 -0.79 15.38
N PHE A 78 -9.83 -1.27 14.49
CA PHE A 78 -10.20 -2.25 13.46
C PHE A 78 -10.78 -3.54 14.03
N ASP A 79 -10.46 -3.87 15.29
CA ASP A 79 -10.95 -5.06 15.98
C ASP A 79 -12.41 -4.87 16.48
N GLU A 80 -12.89 -3.62 16.53
CA GLU A 80 -14.27 -3.24 16.86
C GLU A 80 -15.05 -2.70 15.66
N LEU A 81 -14.45 -2.66 14.46
CA LEU A 81 -15.08 -2.11 13.26
C LEU A 81 -16.33 -2.90 12.84
N TYR A 82 -16.33 -4.21 13.10
CA TYR A 82 -17.42 -5.11 12.79
C TYR A 82 -17.77 -5.97 14.00
N LYS A 83 -19.07 -6.17 14.24
CA LYS A 83 -19.55 -7.18 15.18
C LYS A 83 -19.34 -8.56 14.59
N LYS A 84 -19.24 -9.58 15.44
CA LYS A 84 -19.01 -10.97 14.99
C LYS A 84 -20.09 -11.46 14.04
N GLU A 85 -21.32 -10.98 14.19
CA GLU A 85 -22.48 -11.36 13.37
C GLU A 85 -22.45 -10.70 11.98
N GLU A 86 -21.67 -9.64 11.81
CA GLU A 86 -21.48 -8.94 10.52
C GLU A 86 -20.39 -9.60 9.67
N LEU A 87 -19.55 -10.44 10.28
CA LEU A 87 -18.45 -11.10 9.59
C LEU A 87 -18.94 -12.23 8.68
N ILE A 88 -18.50 -12.19 7.43
CA ILE A 88 -18.80 -13.21 6.42
C ILE A 88 -17.55 -14.05 6.19
N VAL A 89 -17.62 -15.33 6.54
CA VAL A 89 -16.50 -16.27 6.41
C VAL A 89 -16.57 -17.01 5.08
N PHE A 90 -15.46 -17.01 4.36
CA PHE A 90 -15.26 -17.72 3.11
C PHE A 90 -14.18 -18.79 3.28
N ASP A 91 -14.63 -20.02 3.52
CA ASP A 91 -13.79 -21.22 3.56
C ASP A 91 -13.72 -21.93 2.19
N GLU A 92 -14.39 -21.39 1.17
CA GLU A 92 -14.40 -21.93 -0.19
C GLU A 92 -13.95 -20.87 -1.19
N GLU A 93 -12.90 -21.19 -1.96
CA GLU A 93 -12.33 -20.30 -2.97
C GLU A 93 -13.36 -19.82 -4.00
N LYS A 94 -14.26 -20.73 -4.43
CA LYS A 94 -15.29 -20.42 -5.43
C LYS A 94 -16.27 -19.34 -4.93
N LYS A 95 -16.79 -19.48 -3.70
CA LYS A 95 -17.72 -18.51 -3.09
C LYS A 95 -17.07 -17.15 -2.90
N PHE A 96 -15.79 -17.15 -2.49
CA PHE A 96 -15.03 -15.90 -2.35
C PHE A 96 -14.87 -15.20 -3.70
N ARG A 97 -14.49 -15.93 -4.76
CA ARG A 97 -14.40 -15.38 -6.12
C ARG A 97 -15.74 -14.82 -6.59
N GLU A 98 -16.84 -15.53 -6.35
CA GLU A 98 -18.19 -15.07 -6.70
C GLU A 98 -18.56 -13.78 -5.95
N MET A 99 -18.23 -13.67 -4.66
CA MET A 99 -18.42 -12.44 -3.89
C MET A 99 -17.65 -11.29 -4.52
N LEU A 100 -16.35 -11.47 -4.79
CA LEU A 100 -15.53 -10.43 -5.41
C LEU A 100 -16.09 -10.04 -6.78
N THR A 101 -16.43 -11.01 -7.63
CA THR A 101 -16.95 -10.76 -8.98
C THR A 101 -18.18 -9.86 -8.98
N ASN A 102 -19.08 -10.09 -8.03
CA ASN A 102 -20.34 -9.34 -7.93
C ASN A 102 -20.25 -8.09 -7.04
N PHE A 103 -19.09 -7.83 -6.42
CA PHE A 103 -18.89 -6.63 -5.64
C PHE A 103 -18.81 -5.38 -6.52
N GLN A 104 -19.17 -4.23 -5.97
CA GLN A 104 -19.18 -2.96 -6.69
C GLN A 104 -17.80 -2.62 -7.28
N CYS A 105 -17.81 -2.00 -8.46
CA CYS A 105 -16.58 -1.71 -9.20
C CYS A 105 -15.67 -0.70 -8.51
N CYS A 106 -16.28 0.25 -7.82
CA CYS A 106 -15.70 1.57 -7.64
C CYS A 106 -16.06 2.08 -6.25
N THR A 107 -15.25 2.99 -5.74
CA THR A 107 -15.62 3.77 -4.56
C THR A 107 -16.79 4.70 -4.89
N LYS A 108 -17.30 5.36 -3.86
CA LYS A 108 -18.39 6.33 -3.97
C LYS A 108 -17.98 7.70 -3.43
N ASN A 109 -18.75 8.72 -3.80
CA ASN A 109 -18.81 9.96 -3.01
C ASN A 109 -19.60 9.73 -1.70
N GLU A 110 -19.56 10.72 -0.80
CA GLU A 110 -20.20 10.67 0.52
C GLU A 110 -21.69 10.31 0.46
N ASN A 111 -22.41 10.81 -0.55
CA ASN A 111 -23.84 10.57 -0.71
C ASN A 111 -24.17 9.30 -1.51
N GLU A 112 -23.17 8.51 -1.90
CA GLU A 112 -23.31 7.28 -2.71
C GLU A 112 -24.00 7.47 -4.08
N THR A 113 -23.99 8.70 -4.61
CA THR A 113 -24.66 9.04 -5.87
C THR A 113 -23.78 8.95 -7.11
N LYS A 114 -22.45 8.97 -6.95
CA LYS A 114 -21.48 8.92 -8.05
C LYS A 114 -20.37 7.92 -7.75
N ASP A 115 -19.88 7.28 -8.80
CA ASP A 115 -18.70 6.42 -8.75
C ASP A 115 -17.43 7.27 -8.66
N GLY A 116 -16.47 6.80 -7.86
CA GLY A 116 -15.11 7.29 -7.82
C GLY A 116 -14.13 6.31 -8.42
N ASP A 117 -12.95 6.22 -7.80
CA ASP A 117 -11.84 5.44 -8.33
C ASP A 117 -12.16 3.93 -8.32
N PRO A 118 -11.59 3.16 -9.27
CA PRO A 118 -11.83 1.73 -9.38
C PRO A 118 -11.22 0.95 -8.20
N LEU A 119 -12.00 0.03 -7.63
CA LEU A 119 -11.54 -0.91 -6.60
C LEU A 119 -10.78 -2.06 -7.26
N ASN A 120 -9.53 -1.80 -7.62
CA ASN A 120 -8.65 -2.68 -8.40
C ASN A 120 -7.74 -3.59 -7.56
N ILE A 121 -7.83 -3.54 -6.23
CA ILE A 121 -6.99 -4.34 -5.30
C ILE A 121 -7.83 -5.11 -4.28
N VAL A 122 -7.40 -6.35 -3.99
CA VAL A 122 -7.85 -7.15 -2.85
C VAL A 122 -6.61 -7.71 -2.16
N LEU A 123 -6.38 -7.32 -0.90
CA LEU A 123 -5.28 -7.81 -0.07
C LEU A 123 -5.83 -8.72 1.03
N ILE A 124 -5.27 -9.91 1.17
CA ILE A 124 -5.71 -10.90 2.15
C ILE A 124 -4.57 -11.18 3.11
N GLY A 125 -4.78 -10.91 4.39
CA GLY A 125 -3.74 -11.05 5.40
C GLY A 125 -4.10 -10.38 6.71
N SER A 126 -3.34 -10.74 7.75
CA SER A 126 -3.38 -10.03 9.02
C SER A 126 -2.83 -8.61 8.86
N ARG A 127 -3.15 -7.76 9.83
CA ARG A 127 -2.64 -6.38 9.91
C ARG A 127 -1.11 -6.31 9.82
N ASN A 128 -0.42 -7.22 10.52
CA ASN A 128 1.04 -7.30 10.53
C ASN A 128 1.62 -7.74 9.18
N GLU A 129 0.95 -8.64 8.46
CA GLU A 129 1.35 -9.06 7.12
C GLU A 129 1.20 -7.90 6.12
N LEU A 130 0.09 -7.16 6.20
CA LEU A 130 -0.20 -5.99 5.36
C LEU A 130 0.82 -4.87 5.54
N PHE A 131 0.87 -4.28 6.74
CA PHE A 131 1.78 -3.16 7.00
C PHE A 131 3.24 -3.59 6.91
N GLY A 132 3.55 -4.83 7.27
CA GLY A 132 4.90 -5.37 7.16
C GLY A 132 5.38 -5.47 5.71
N ALA A 133 4.52 -5.90 4.78
CA ALA A 133 4.87 -5.96 3.37
C ALA A 133 4.99 -4.56 2.75
N LEU A 134 3.98 -3.70 2.96
CA LEU A 134 3.93 -2.36 2.38
C LEU A 134 5.05 -1.45 2.87
N ALA A 135 5.39 -1.51 4.15
CA ALA A 135 6.45 -0.66 4.66
C ALA A 135 7.86 -1.15 4.27
N ARG A 136 8.06 -2.45 4.04
CA ARG A 136 9.37 -2.96 3.53
C ARG A 136 9.69 -2.46 2.12
N VAL A 137 8.67 -2.13 1.33
CA VAL A 137 8.84 -1.56 -0.01
C VAL A 137 8.78 -0.03 -0.01
N GLY A 138 8.62 0.61 1.16
CA GLY A 138 8.60 2.08 1.29
C GLY A 138 7.30 2.74 0.85
N TRP A 139 6.14 2.14 1.15
CA TRP A 139 4.88 2.91 1.17
C TRP A 139 4.81 3.73 2.45
N ASP A 140 4.69 5.05 2.30
CA ASP A 140 4.63 6.03 3.38
C ASP A 140 3.18 6.33 3.76
N GLU A 141 2.93 6.59 5.04
CA GLU A 141 1.60 6.92 5.55
C GLU A 141 1.25 8.39 5.25
N THR A 142 0.02 8.66 4.78
CA THR A 142 -0.43 10.04 4.52
C THR A 142 -1.03 10.69 5.78
N GLU A 143 -1.01 12.02 5.86
CA GLU A 143 -1.62 12.79 6.96
C GLU A 143 -3.15 12.85 6.87
N ALA A 144 -3.81 12.73 8.04
CA ALA A 144 -5.26 12.84 8.21
C ALA A 144 -5.83 14.22 7.84
N VAL A 145 -6.91 14.27 7.05
CA VAL A 145 -7.67 15.52 6.83
C VAL A 145 -8.47 15.88 8.08
N THR A 146 -8.00 16.86 8.83
CA THR A 146 -8.80 17.57 9.84
C THR A 146 -8.94 19.05 9.47
N PHE A 147 -10.02 19.71 9.90
CA PHE A 147 -10.31 21.13 9.60
C PHE A 147 -9.17 22.09 9.99
N SER A 148 -8.42 21.75 11.04
CA SER A 148 -7.20 22.46 11.47
C SER A 148 -5.99 22.24 10.57
N THR A 149 -5.94 21.10 9.85
CA THR A 149 -4.91 20.74 8.88
C THR A 149 -5.19 21.36 7.52
N ALA A 150 -6.46 21.43 7.09
CA ALA A 150 -6.86 22.19 5.89
C ALA A 150 -6.40 23.67 5.94
N LEU A 151 -6.49 24.32 7.11
CA LEU A 151 -6.01 25.70 7.31
C LEU A 151 -4.47 25.81 7.34
N LYS A 152 -3.76 24.77 7.79
CA LYS A 152 -2.29 24.71 7.75
C LYS A 152 -1.76 24.39 6.35
N THR A 153 -2.41 23.49 5.62
CA THR A 153 -2.17 23.21 4.19
C THR A 153 -2.35 24.48 3.36
N ALA A 154 -3.42 25.24 3.61
CA ALA A 154 -3.61 26.54 2.98
C ALA A 154 -2.46 27.53 3.30
N LYS A 155 -1.99 27.58 4.54
CA LYS A 155 -0.93 28.51 4.96
C LYS A 155 0.47 28.13 4.46
N ALA A 156 0.80 26.84 4.39
CA ALA A 156 2.06 26.33 3.83
C ALA A 156 2.13 26.49 2.30
N PHE A 157 0.98 26.41 1.63
CA PHE A 157 0.85 26.68 0.20
C PHE A 157 1.16 28.15 -0.15
N PHE A 158 0.74 29.11 0.67
CA PHE A 158 1.08 30.54 0.48
C PHE A 158 2.54 30.87 0.80
N SER A 159 3.28 30.03 1.53
CA SER A 159 4.70 30.25 1.85
C SER A 159 5.69 29.58 0.90
N GLY A 160 5.21 28.77 -0.07
CA GLY A 160 6.05 28.14 -1.09
C GLY A 160 6.83 26.90 -0.63
N ASP A 161 6.50 26.34 0.54
CA ASP A 161 7.12 25.11 1.05
C ASP A 161 6.36 23.87 0.55
N MET A 162 7.07 22.98 -0.13
CA MET A 162 6.53 21.79 -0.79
C MET A 162 6.06 20.76 0.25
N TYR A 163 4.74 20.56 0.34
CA TYR A 163 4.10 19.69 1.35
C TYR A 163 4.11 18.23 0.88
N MET A 164 5.02 17.41 1.42
CA MET A 164 5.17 15.99 1.05
C MET A 164 3.99 15.12 1.48
N ASN A 165 3.12 15.56 2.39
CA ASN A 165 2.03 14.75 2.96
C ASN A 165 0.64 15.29 2.60
N ALA A 166 0.46 15.82 1.39
CA ALA A 166 -0.82 16.40 0.99
C ALA A 166 -1.94 15.37 1.16
N PRO A 167 -3.07 15.75 1.77
CA PRO A 167 -4.12 14.81 2.08
C PRO A 167 -4.78 14.25 0.83
N ILE A 168 -4.97 12.92 0.84
CA ILE A 168 -5.72 12.21 -0.19
C ILE A 168 -7.22 12.51 -0.03
N SER A 169 -7.88 12.93 -1.11
CA SER A 169 -9.32 13.21 -1.08
C SER A 169 -10.12 11.97 -0.63
N PRO A 170 -11.10 12.13 0.28
CA PRO A 170 -11.83 11.00 0.83
C PRO A 170 -12.67 10.33 -0.24
N GLN A 171 -12.68 9.00 -0.19
CA GLN A 171 -13.59 8.18 -0.98
C GLN A 171 -14.32 7.21 -0.05
N TYR A 172 -15.50 6.77 -0.48
CA TYR A 172 -16.40 6.06 0.40
C TYR A 172 -16.56 4.62 -0.06
N LEU A 173 -16.46 3.70 0.89
CA LEU A 173 -16.78 2.29 0.73
C LEU A 173 -17.35 1.78 2.05
N PHE A 174 -18.38 0.92 1.97
CA PHE A 174 -19.10 0.41 3.14
C PHE A 174 -19.60 1.53 4.08
N GLY A 175 -20.08 2.65 3.52
CA GLY A 175 -20.60 3.79 4.27
C GLY A 175 -19.57 4.62 5.05
N ARG A 176 -18.27 4.45 4.81
CA ARG A 176 -17.20 5.21 5.48
C ARG A 176 -16.04 5.56 4.56
N THR A 177 -15.21 6.50 4.99
CA THR A 177 -13.95 6.86 4.32
C THR A 177 -12.92 5.72 4.38
N GLN A 178 -11.85 5.82 3.60
CA GLN A 178 -10.74 4.87 3.67
C GLN A 178 -10.19 4.70 5.08
N ASP A 179 -9.90 3.45 5.44
CA ASP A 179 -9.33 3.05 6.73
C ASP A 179 -7.82 3.32 6.80
N VAL A 180 -7.16 3.18 5.64
CA VAL A 180 -5.73 3.38 5.48
C VAL A 180 -5.51 4.11 4.15
N ALA A 181 -4.67 5.13 4.18
CA ALA A 181 -4.21 5.87 3.02
C ALA A 181 -2.68 5.91 3.04
N LEU A 182 -2.07 5.45 1.95
CA LEU A 182 -0.63 5.36 1.77
C LEU A 182 -0.24 6.01 0.45
N GLN A 183 0.97 6.57 0.42
CA GLN A 183 1.56 7.12 -0.79
C GLN A 183 2.95 6.54 -1.01
N LYS A 184 3.38 6.44 -2.26
CA LYS A 184 4.77 6.12 -2.60
C LYS A 184 5.20 6.96 -3.79
N GLY A 185 6.22 7.79 -3.59
CA GLY A 185 6.81 8.58 -4.66
C GLY A 185 7.57 7.70 -5.66
N ARG A 186 7.56 8.09 -6.94
CA ARG A 186 8.51 7.61 -7.96
C ARG A 186 9.69 8.60 -8.08
N ASP A 187 10.35 8.65 -9.24
CA ASP A 187 11.55 9.46 -9.51
C ASP A 187 11.35 10.98 -9.31
N SER A 188 10.11 11.48 -9.17
CA SER A 188 9.81 12.88 -8.86
C SER A 188 8.67 13.06 -7.86
N ILE A 189 8.64 14.20 -7.16
CA ILE A 189 7.61 14.58 -6.17
C ILE A 189 6.21 14.72 -6.81
N HIS A 190 6.16 14.92 -8.13
CA HIS A 190 4.93 15.11 -8.92
C HIS A 190 4.32 13.80 -9.43
N GLU A 191 5.03 12.67 -9.25
CA GLU A 191 4.54 11.34 -9.61
C GLU A 191 4.46 10.47 -8.37
N ARG A 192 3.24 10.23 -7.89
CA ARG A 192 3.00 9.45 -6.66
C ARG A 192 1.93 8.42 -6.89
N ASN A 193 2.18 7.20 -6.43
CA ASN A 193 1.11 6.22 -6.30
C ASN A 193 0.35 6.48 -5.01
N HIS A 194 -0.97 6.47 -5.08
CA HIS A 194 -1.89 6.59 -3.97
C HIS A 194 -2.63 5.27 -3.76
N LEU A 195 -2.55 4.74 -2.55
CA LEU A 195 -3.19 3.48 -2.16
C LEU A 195 -4.18 3.78 -1.03
N ARG A 196 -5.45 3.50 -1.28
CA ARG A 196 -6.52 3.53 -0.28
C ARG A 196 -6.97 2.11 0.04
N LEU A 197 -7.14 1.78 1.31
CA LEU A 197 -7.61 0.47 1.75
C LEU A 197 -8.77 0.60 2.72
N TRP A 198 -9.69 -0.36 2.63
CA TRP A 198 -10.80 -0.58 3.55
C TRP A 198 -10.78 -2.02 4.01
N LEU A 199 -10.81 -2.25 5.31
CA LEU A 199 -11.08 -3.55 5.90
C LEU A 199 -12.53 -3.93 5.59
N SER A 200 -12.73 -5.04 4.90
CA SER A 200 -14.08 -5.55 4.63
C SER A 200 -14.58 -6.41 5.81
N PRO A 201 -15.90 -6.67 5.90
CA PRO A 201 -16.42 -7.66 6.83
C PRO A 201 -16.12 -9.11 6.40
N TRP A 202 -15.23 -9.33 5.42
CA TRP A 202 -14.96 -10.65 4.87
C TRP A 202 -13.70 -11.27 5.47
N ILE A 203 -13.81 -12.56 5.78
CA ILE A 203 -12.72 -13.39 6.26
C ILE A 203 -12.49 -14.51 5.25
N TYR A 204 -11.33 -14.56 4.62
CA TYR A 204 -10.96 -15.64 3.70
C TYR A 204 -9.98 -16.58 4.39
N MET A 205 -10.37 -17.86 4.57
CA MET A 205 -9.51 -18.88 5.19
C MET A 205 -8.89 -18.41 6.53
N GLY A 206 -9.68 -17.74 7.37
CA GLY A 206 -9.25 -17.19 8.66
C GLY A 206 -8.40 -15.90 8.60
N LYS A 207 -8.24 -15.28 7.42
CA LYS A 207 -7.50 -14.01 7.25
C LYS A 207 -8.43 -12.88 6.85
N ASN A 208 -8.13 -11.67 7.34
CA ASN A 208 -8.86 -10.46 6.98
C ASN A 208 -8.69 -10.15 5.49
N VAL A 209 -9.76 -9.62 4.88
CA VAL A 209 -9.77 -9.16 3.50
C VAL A 209 -9.88 -7.64 3.47
N TRP A 210 -8.95 -7.00 2.78
CA TRP A 210 -8.93 -5.57 2.52
C TRP A 210 -9.27 -5.33 1.06
N ILE A 211 -10.20 -4.41 0.82
CA ILE A 211 -10.52 -3.92 -0.51
C ILE A 211 -9.78 -2.61 -0.71
N GLY A 212 -9.12 -2.49 -1.85
CA GLY A 212 -8.22 -1.39 -2.12
C GLY A 212 -8.46 -0.75 -3.46
N GLN A 213 -8.01 0.48 -3.52
CA GLN A 213 -7.87 1.24 -4.74
C GLN A 213 -6.44 1.76 -4.81
N ILE A 214 -5.83 1.62 -5.99
CA ILE A 214 -4.54 2.22 -6.29
C ILE A 214 -4.59 2.96 -7.62
N SER A 215 -4.00 4.15 -7.64
CA SER A 215 -3.82 4.98 -8.83
C SER A 215 -2.53 5.77 -8.72
N ARG A 216 -2.09 6.37 -9.82
CA ARG A 216 -0.93 7.25 -9.87
C ARG A 216 -1.38 8.65 -10.18
N ASP A 217 -0.82 9.63 -9.48
CA ASP A 217 -0.94 11.04 -9.84
C ASP A 217 0.22 11.37 -10.81
N ILE A 218 -0.07 11.96 -11.97
CA ILE A 218 0.90 12.33 -13.02
C ILE A 218 1.05 13.84 -13.22
N GLY A 219 0.34 14.67 -12.45
CA GLY A 219 0.39 16.11 -12.63
C GLY A 219 -0.44 16.91 -11.64
N ILE A 220 -0.52 18.22 -11.86
CA ILE A 220 -1.41 19.15 -11.14
C ILE A 220 -2.27 19.85 -12.19
N ARG A 221 -3.59 19.67 -12.10
CA ARG A 221 -4.61 20.35 -12.89
C ARG A 221 -5.28 21.44 -12.06
N LEU A 222 -5.45 22.63 -12.64
CA LEU A 222 -6.29 23.68 -12.03
C LEU A 222 -7.76 23.32 -12.27
N THR A 223 -8.57 23.34 -11.21
CA THR A 223 -10.01 23.06 -11.31
C THR A 223 -10.81 24.00 -10.41
N THR A 224 -12.08 24.24 -10.72
CA THR A 224 -13.00 24.98 -9.84
C THR A 224 -13.83 24.08 -8.93
N GLY A 225 -13.68 22.75 -9.05
CA GLY A 225 -14.51 21.75 -8.38
C GLY A 225 -14.11 21.38 -6.95
N VAL A 226 -12.95 21.83 -6.48
CA VAL A 226 -12.44 21.63 -5.11
C VAL A 226 -11.93 22.93 -4.53
N TRP A 227 -11.97 23.06 -3.19
CA TRP A 227 -11.73 24.30 -2.47
C TRP A 227 -10.31 24.88 -2.63
N ASN A 228 -9.34 24.06 -3.00
CA ASN A 228 -7.93 24.44 -3.23
C ASN A 228 -7.60 24.73 -4.71
N LEU A 229 -8.60 24.74 -5.58
CA LEU A 229 -8.51 25.05 -7.02
C LEU A 229 -7.46 24.24 -7.82
N THR A 230 -6.91 23.18 -7.25
CA THR A 230 -5.87 22.32 -7.83
C THR A 230 -6.17 20.86 -7.48
N THR A 231 -6.28 19.99 -8.47
CA THR A 231 -6.35 18.53 -8.29
C THR A 231 -5.14 17.91 -8.94
N HIS A 232 -4.71 16.75 -8.45
CA HIS A 232 -3.74 15.97 -9.20
C HIS A 232 -4.43 15.33 -10.40
N GLU A 233 -3.75 15.28 -11.54
CA GLU A 233 -4.20 14.52 -12.70
C GLU A 233 -3.83 13.06 -12.46
N ILE A 234 -4.81 12.15 -12.59
CA ILE A 234 -4.57 10.72 -12.40
C ILE A 234 -4.06 10.13 -13.71
N ASP A 235 -3.11 9.19 -13.63
CA ASP A 235 -2.74 8.35 -14.76
C ASP A 235 -3.95 7.55 -15.20
N PRO A 236 -4.46 7.78 -16.41
CA PRO A 236 -5.62 7.06 -16.88
C PRO A 236 -5.37 5.54 -17.01
N GLU A 237 -4.13 5.06 -17.09
CA GLU A 237 -3.79 3.63 -17.04
C GLU A 237 -3.65 3.14 -15.59
N VAL A 238 -4.79 2.91 -14.92
CA VAL A 238 -4.80 2.50 -13.50
C VAL A 238 -4.21 1.11 -13.25
N ASP A 239 -4.10 0.27 -14.28
CA ASP A 239 -3.54 -1.07 -14.19
C ASP A 239 -2.01 -1.06 -14.01
N ASP A 240 -1.29 -0.05 -14.52
CA ASP A 240 0.16 0.11 -14.25
C ASP A 240 0.40 0.28 -12.75
N SER A 241 -0.45 1.06 -12.09
CA SER A 241 -0.38 1.29 -10.64
C SER A 241 -0.66 0.01 -9.85
N ARG A 242 -1.66 -0.77 -10.30
CA ARG A 242 -1.99 -2.09 -9.73
C ARG A 242 -0.82 -3.05 -9.83
N ASP A 243 -0.22 -3.16 -11.02
CA ASP A 243 0.86 -4.10 -11.30
C ASP A 243 2.17 -3.68 -10.63
N TYR A 244 2.37 -2.38 -10.42
CA TYR A 244 3.44 -1.85 -9.59
C TYR A 244 3.33 -2.32 -8.13
N LEU A 245 2.13 -2.28 -7.53
CA LEU A 245 1.93 -2.76 -6.16
C LEU A 245 2.17 -4.28 -6.03
N ILE A 246 1.74 -5.06 -7.03
CA ILE A 246 2.04 -6.50 -7.09
C ILE A 246 3.56 -6.73 -7.08
N SER A 247 4.27 -6.02 -7.97
CA SER A 247 5.72 -6.12 -8.12
C SER A 247 6.46 -5.74 -6.83
N ASP A 248 6.01 -4.67 -6.17
CA ASP A 248 6.49 -4.24 -4.87
C ASP A 248 6.39 -5.37 -3.84
N ILE A 249 5.18 -5.89 -3.60
CA ILE A 249 4.95 -6.91 -2.56
C ILE A 249 5.73 -8.21 -2.88
N MET A 250 5.83 -8.58 -4.16
CA MET A 250 6.65 -9.71 -4.60
C MET A 250 8.15 -9.48 -4.36
N SER A 251 8.66 -8.27 -4.56
CA SER A 251 10.08 -7.93 -4.39
C SER A 251 10.58 -8.15 -2.96
N VAL A 252 9.71 -7.95 -1.97
CA VAL A 252 10.00 -8.19 -0.55
C VAL A 252 9.53 -9.55 -0.06
N GLN A 253 9.23 -10.46 -1.00
CA GLN A 253 8.83 -11.84 -0.72
C GLN A 253 7.60 -11.93 0.20
N GLY A 254 6.73 -10.91 0.15
CA GLY A 254 5.54 -10.79 1.01
C GLY A 254 4.29 -11.45 0.45
N LEU A 255 4.36 -12.05 -0.74
CA LEU A 255 3.21 -12.62 -1.45
C LEU A 255 3.28 -14.15 -1.46
N SER A 256 2.19 -14.82 -1.08
CA SER A 256 2.08 -16.29 -1.14
C SER A 256 1.20 -16.79 -2.29
N LYS A 257 0.17 -16.01 -2.67
CA LYS A 257 -0.73 -16.35 -3.77
C LYS A 257 -1.19 -15.09 -4.50
N LEU A 258 -1.20 -15.13 -5.84
CA LEU A 258 -1.63 -14.04 -6.72
C LEU A 258 -2.77 -14.48 -7.63
N GLY A 259 -3.72 -13.60 -7.89
CA GLY A 259 -4.84 -13.86 -8.79
C GLY A 259 -5.40 -12.59 -9.40
N PHE A 260 -6.27 -12.79 -10.37
CA PHE A 260 -7.12 -11.72 -10.90
C PHE A 260 -8.57 -12.17 -10.94
N VAL A 261 -9.46 -11.28 -10.55
CA VAL A 261 -10.92 -11.51 -10.57
C VAL A 261 -11.60 -10.36 -11.27
N LYS A 262 -12.65 -10.63 -12.04
CA LYS A 262 -13.47 -9.57 -12.64
C LYS A 262 -14.18 -8.72 -11.59
N GLY A 263 -14.64 -7.56 -12.02
CA GLY A 263 -15.69 -6.79 -11.32
C GLY A 263 -15.48 -5.28 -11.29
N VAL A 264 -14.36 -4.77 -11.80
CA VAL A 264 -14.22 -3.32 -12.07
C VAL A 264 -14.99 -2.95 -13.35
N GLY A 265 -14.97 -3.83 -14.34
CA GLY A 265 -15.52 -3.59 -15.68
C GLY A 265 -14.46 -2.96 -16.58
N GLU A 266 -14.33 -3.48 -17.81
CA GLU A 266 -13.32 -3.06 -18.77
C GLU A 266 -13.66 -1.69 -19.37
N SER A 267 -12.64 -0.86 -19.55
CA SER A 267 -12.70 0.40 -20.30
C SER A 267 -11.43 0.58 -21.12
N THR A 268 -11.53 1.30 -22.22
CA THR A 268 -10.41 1.51 -23.17
C THR A 268 -10.14 3.00 -23.35
N PRO A 269 -8.98 3.40 -23.88
CA PRO A 269 -8.72 4.81 -24.20
C PRO A 269 -9.76 5.44 -25.14
N GLU A 270 -10.41 4.65 -26.00
CA GLU A 270 -11.46 5.12 -26.91
C GLU A 270 -12.83 5.27 -26.23
N ASN A 271 -13.04 4.59 -25.10
CA ASN A 271 -14.25 4.66 -24.29
C ASN A 271 -13.89 4.62 -22.79
N PRO A 272 -13.27 5.70 -22.28
CA PRO A 272 -12.81 5.76 -20.91
C PRO A 272 -13.98 5.89 -19.94
N ARG A 273 -13.71 5.60 -18.67
CA ARG A 273 -14.62 5.91 -17.57
C ARG A 273 -14.09 7.12 -16.81
N GLU A 274 -14.97 7.80 -16.10
CA GLU A 274 -14.61 8.98 -15.31
C GLU A 274 -14.67 8.70 -13.81
N ILE A 275 -13.77 9.32 -13.05
CA ILE A 275 -13.82 9.40 -11.58
C ILE A 275 -14.65 10.61 -11.12
N LEU A 276 -14.77 10.81 -9.80
CA LEU A 276 -15.59 11.89 -9.20
C LEU A 276 -15.30 13.31 -9.71
N LEU A 277 -14.05 13.59 -10.08
CA LEU A 277 -13.58 14.90 -10.54
C LEU A 277 -13.46 15.00 -12.07
N GLY A 278 -13.97 14.01 -12.79
CA GLY A 278 -14.01 13.98 -14.25
C GLY A 278 -12.67 13.67 -14.91
N ASP A 279 -11.70 13.10 -14.17
CA ASP A 279 -10.52 12.52 -14.79
C ASP A 279 -10.88 11.15 -15.38
N GLU A 280 -10.38 10.90 -16.58
CA GLU A 280 -10.63 9.68 -17.34
C GLU A 280 -9.69 8.55 -16.88
N TYR A 281 -10.16 7.31 -16.99
CA TYR A 281 -9.34 6.11 -16.79
C TYR A 281 -9.79 4.94 -17.66
N TRP A 282 -8.83 4.07 -17.99
CA TRP A 282 -9.03 2.78 -18.62
C TRP A 282 -8.41 1.65 -17.81
N THR A 283 -9.00 0.46 -17.92
CA THR A 283 -8.61 -0.73 -17.16
C THR A 283 -9.06 -1.99 -17.89
N ASP A 284 -8.32 -3.07 -17.69
CA ASP A 284 -8.63 -4.41 -18.11
C ASP A 284 -9.88 -5.01 -17.42
N GLY A 285 -10.41 -4.30 -16.41
CA GLY A 285 -11.64 -4.61 -15.68
C GLY A 285 -11.47 -5.59 -14.52
N LEU A 286 -10.22 -5.94 -14.18
CA LEU A 286 -9.86 -6.92 -13.17
C LEU A 286 -9.38 -6.27 -11.87
N ARG A 287 -9.54 -7.01 -10.77
CA ARG A 287 -8.93 -6.75 -9.47
C ARG A 287 -7.78 -7.72 -9.25
N ALA A 288 -6.64 -7.22 -8.81
CA ALA A 288 -5.56 -8.09 -8.35
C ALA A 288 -5.89 -8.60 -6.94
N VAL A 289 -5.76 -9.91 -6.73
CA VAL A 289 -6.04 -10.59 -5.47
C VAL A 289 -4.74 -11.18 -4.92
N MET A 290 -4.31 -10.67 -3.77
CA MET A 290 -3.00 -10.94 -3.21
C MET A 290 -3.13 -11.52 -1.80
N LEU A 291 -2.72 -12.78 -1.63
CA LEU A 291 -2.61 -13.42 -0.31
C LEU A 291 -1.22 -13.16 0.27
N LEU A 292 -1.16 -12.35 1.31
CA LEU A 292 0.07 -11.96 1.96
C LEU A 292 0.66 -13.08 2.83
N SER A 293 1.98 -13.03 3.03
CA SER A 293 2.70 -13.97 3.86
C SER A 293 3.54 -13.26 4.91
N GLU A 294 3.46 -13.76 6.14
CA GLU A 294 4.36 -13.36 7.22
C GLU A 294 5.80 -13.82 6.96
N LYS A 295 5.96 -15.00 6.34
CA LYS A 295 7.28 -15.57 6.03
C LYS A 295 7.68 -15.22 4.60
N PRO A 296 8.96 -14.91 4.34
CA PRO A 296 9.41 -14.69 2.98
C PRO A 296 9.11 -15.88 2.07
N VAL A 297 8.40 -15.63 0.97
CA VAL A 297 8.12 -16.59 -0.11
C VAL A 297 8.93 -16.21 -1.33
N ALA A 298 9.76 -17.13 -1.83
CA ALA A 298 10.51 -16.91 -3.06
C ALA A 298 9.55 -16.74 -4.25
N MET A 299 9.91 -15.90 -5.22
CA MET A 299 9.02 -15.53 -6.34
C MET A 299 8.57 -16.76 -7.16
N ASP A 300 9.42 -17.76 -7.32
CA ASP A 300 9.12 -19.02 -8.01
C ASP A 300 8.20 -19.96 -7.20
N LYS A 301 7.94 -19.62 -5.93
CA LYS A 301 7.05 -20.36 -5.02
C LYS A 301 5.71 -19.65 -4.79
N VAL A 302 5.50 -18.48 -5.40
CA VAL A 302 4.21 -17.81 -5.37
C VAL A 302 3.20 -18.67 -6.12
N SER A 303 2.14 -19.08 -5.43
CA SER A 303 1.03 -19.83 -6.03
C SER A 303 0.01 -18.90 -6.69
N PHE A 304 -0.99 -19.45 -7.39
CA PHE A 304 -1.95 -18.61 -8.12
C PHE A 304 -3.42 -18.99 -7.86
N PHE A 305 -4.30 -17.99 -7.83
CA PHE A 305 -5.74 -18.18 -7.96
C PHE A 305 -6.09 -18.29 -9.44
N ILE A 306 -6.40 -19.48 -9.94
CA ILE A 306 -6.60 -19.75 -11.38
C ILE A 306 -7.99 -19.31 -11.83
N TRP A 307 -8.21 -18.00 -11.88
CA TRP A 307 -9.51 -17.39 -12.15
C TRP A 307 -9.57 -16.73 -13.52
N ASP A 308 -9.47 -15.40 -13.58
CA ASP A 308 -9.77 -14.57 -14.75
C ASP A 308 -8.51 -14.02 -15.46
N PHE A 309 -7.38 -14.73 -15.39
CA PHE A 309 -6.17 -14.38 -16.14
C PHE A 309 -6.46 -14.23 -17.64
N LYS A 310 -6.09 -13.07 -18.23
CA LYS A 310 -6.35 -12.78 -19.67
C LYS A 310 -5.48 -13.60 -20.63
N MET A 311 -4.28 -14.00 -20.21
CA MET A 311 -3.36 -14.78 -21.04
C MET A 311 -3.74 -16.27 -21.03
N LYS A 312 -4.30 -16.77 -22.15
CA LYS A 312 -4.60 -18.20 -22.34
C LYS A 312 -3.35 -19.06 -22.12
N GLU A 313 -2.19 -18.68 -22.65
CA GLU A 313 -0.95 -19.44 -22.43
C GLU A 313 -0.48 -19.35 -20.97
N ALA A 314 -0.59 -18.19 -20.31
CA ALA A 314 -0.20 -18.08 -18.90
C ALA A 314 -1.08 -18.95 -18.01
N LYS A 315 -2.39 -19.00 -18.27
CA LYS A 315 -3.31 -19.89 -17.54
C LYS A 315 -2.94 -21.36 -17.73
N GLU A 316 -2.69 -21.79 -18.97
CA GLU A 316 -2.27 -23.18 -19.27
C GLU A 316 -0.91 -23.53 -18.64
N VAL A 317 0.05 -22.59 -18.68
CA VAL A 317 1.37 -22.75 -18.04
C VAL A 317 1.25 -22.83 -16.53
N ILE A 318 0.47 -21.95 -15.90
CA ILE A 318 0.25 -21.96 -14.45
C ILE A 318 -0.51 -23.23 -14.04
N GLU A 319 -1.53 -23.65 -14.77
CA GLU A 319 -2.26 -24.91 -14.52
C GLU A 319 -1.36 -26.14 -14.69
N ARG A 320 -0.39 -26.10 -15.62
CA ARG A 320 0.64 -27.15 -15.75
C ARG A 320 1.56 -27.16 -14.52
N MET A 321 2.08 -26.00 -14.12
CA MET A 321 2.95 -25.86 -12.95
C MET A 321 2.24 -26.30 -11.65
N GLY A 322 0.97 -25.93 -11.47
CA GLY A 322 0.17 -26.33 -10.30
C GLY A 322 -0.06 -27.84 -10.21
N ARG A 323 -0.24 -28.52 -11.35
CA ARG A 323 -0.35 -29.99 -11.40
C ARG A 323 0.97 -30.68 -11.10
N GLU A 324 2.08 -30.16 -11.60
CA GLU A 324 3.43 -30.71 -11.36
C GLU A 324 3.81 -30.64 -9.88
N VAL A 325 3.50 -29.55 -9.18
CA VAL A 325 3.75 -29.36 -7.74
C VAL A 325 2.94 -30.32 -6.86
N LEU A 326 1.74 -30.74 -7.28
CA LEU A 326 0.91 -31.72 -6.56
C LEU A 326 1.26 -33.18 -6.88
N SER A 327 2.09 -33.41 -7.91
CA SER A 327 2.44 -34.75 -8.41
C SER A 327 3.83 -35.25 -8.02
N ASN A 328 4.67 -34.40 -7.40
CA ASN A 328 5.95 -34.81 -6.83
C ASN A 328 5.82 -34.90 -5.29
N PRO A 329 5.94 -36.10 -4.70
CA PRO A 329 5.78 -36.33 -3.26
C PRO A 329 6.89 -35.73 -2.39
#